data_AF-A0A3S4XTQ3-F1
#
_entry.id   AF-A0A3S4XTQ3-F1
#
_cell.length_a   1.000
_cell.length_b   1.000
_cell.length_c   1.000
_cell.angle_alpha   90.00
_cell.angle_beta   90.00
_cell.angle_gamma   90.00
#
_symmetry.space_group_name_H-M   'P 1'
#
loop_
_entity.id
_entity.type
_entity.pdbx_description
1 polymer ?
#
loop_
_entity_poly.entity_id
_entity_poly.type
_entity_poly.pdbx_seq_one_letter_code
_entity_poly.pdbx_strand_id
1 'polypeptide(L)' 'MTDQLFKDRILSHAQHILRVGSHCTTEETTKQALILPFLDILGFSAYDPTKVKAEYMADFVGVKTVRE' A
#
# COMPACT_ATOMS: atom_id res chain seq x y z
N MET A 1 -23.55 9.65 -3.49
CA MET A 1 -23.39 9.15 -2.10
C MET A 1 -22.13 8.29 -1.92
N THR A 2 -21.41 7.94 -2.99
CA THR A 2 -20.15 7.16 -2.95
C THR A 2 -18.92 7.99 -2.59
N ASP A 3 -18.89 9.28 -2.96
CA ASP A 3 -17.71 10.15 -2.76
C ASP A 3 -17.42 10.47 -1.30
N GLN A 4 -18.47 10.59 -0.48
CA GLN A 4 -18.33 10.91 0.94
C GLN A 4 -17.70 9.74 1.69
N LEU A 5 -18.19 8.51 1.44
CA LEU A 5 -17.64 7.29 2.03
C LEU A 5 -16.17 7.09 1.66
N PHE A 6 -15.80 7.36 0.40
CA PHE A 6 -14.42 7.28 -0.04
C PHE A 6 -13.53 8.29 0.70
N LYS A 7 -13.97 9.55 0.82
CA LYS A 7 -13.24 10.59 1.59
C LYS A 7 -13.04 10.19 3.05
N ASP A 8 -14.08 9.67 3.71
CA ASP A 8 -14.00 9.20 5.09
C ASP A 8 -13.01 8.05 5.25
N ARG A 9 -13.01 7.08 4.33
CA ARG A 9 -12.03 5.97 4.32
C ARG A 9 -10.60 6.46 4.14
N ILE A 10 -10.35 7.40 3.23
CA ILE A 10 -9.03 8.00 3.01
C ILE A 10 -8.56 8.78 4.25
N LEU A 11 -9.43 9.59 4.86
CA LEU A 11 -9.08 10.34 6.06
C LEU A 11 -8.76 9.42 7.25
N SER A 12 -9.56 8.38 7.45
CA SER A 12 -9.30 7.36 8.47
C SER A 12 -7.96 6.66 8.23
N HIS A 13 -7.66 6.32 6.97
CA HIS A 13 -6.39 5.72 6.60
C HIS A 13 -5.21 6.66 6.81
N ALA A 14 -5.33 7.95 6.49
CA ALA A 14 -4.29 8.95 6.76
C ALA A 14 -3.98 9.06 8.26
N GLN A 15 -5.01 9.03 9.12
CA GLN A 15 -4.79 8.97 10.56
C GLN A 15 -4.11 7.67 11.01
N HIS A 16 -4.44 6.54 10.38
CA HIS A 16 -3.77 5.27 10.64
C HIS A 16 -2.29 5.35 10.29
N ILE A 17 -1.94 5.85 9.10
CA ILE A 17 -0.56 6.06 8.65
C ILE A 17 0.24 6.88 9.68
N LEU A 18 -0.33 7.97 10.21
CA LEU A 18 0.34 8.80 11.21
C LEU A 18 0.64 8.06 12.52
N ARG A 19 -0.22 7.09 12.90
CA ARG A 19 -0.05 6.31 14.13
C ARG A 19 0.89 5.13 13.95
N VAL A 20 0.77 4.39 12.84
CA VAL A 20 1.51 3.14 12.62
C VAL A 20 2.77 3.32 11.78
N GLY A 21 2.91 4.44 11.07
CA GLY A 21 4.05 4.70 10.18
C GLY A 21 5.38 4.72 10.92
N SER A 22 5.41 5.21 12.17
CA SER A 22 6.60 5.15 13.04
C SER A 22 6.99 3.71 13.44
N HIS A 23 6.04 2.78 13.39
CA HIS A 23 6.24 1.37 13.70
C HIS A 23 6.52 0.52 12.45
N CYS A 24 6.35 1.08 11.24
CA CYS A 24 6.61 0.40 9.97
C CYS A 24 8.11 0.43 9.66
N THR A 25 8.88 -0.47 10.28
CA THR A 25 10.35 -0.53 10.14
C THR A 25 10.83 -1.48 9.04
N THR A 26 9.98 -2.41 8.62
CA THR A 26 10.30 -3.39 7.56
C THR A 26 9.42 -3.20 6.34
N GLU A 27 9.89 -3.67 5.18
CA GLU A 27 9.10 -3.63 3.93
C GLU A 27 7.75 -4.34 4.11
N GLU A 28 7.75 -5.50 4.78
CA GLU A 28 6.53 -6.30 4.99
C GLU A 28 5.52 -5.56 5.87
N THR A 29 5.97 -4.98 6.99
CA THR A 29 5.08 -4.21 7.88
C THR A 29 4.53 -2.97 7.17
N THR A 30 5.36 -2.29 6.38
CA THR A 30 4.97 -1.13 5.57
C THR A 30 3.91 -1.51 4.53
N LYS A 31 4.11 -2.63 3.84
CA LYS A 31 3.19 -3.16 2.83
C LYS A 31 1.83 -3.46 3.45
N GLN A 32 1.82 -4.23 4.55
CA GLN A 32 0.61 -4.63 5.27
C GLN A 32 -0.17 -3.46 5.89
N ALA A 33 0.53 -2.53 6.55
CA ALA A 33 -0.11 -1.48 7.36
C ALA A 33 -0.47 -0.22 6.56
N LEU A 34 0.24 0.05 5.46
CA LEU A 34 0.12 1.30 4.69
C LEU A 34 -0.36 1.03 3.26
N ILE A 35 0.27 0.11 2.53
CA ILE A 35 0.01 -0.04 1.09
C ILE A 35 -1.23 -0.89 0.79
N LEU A 36 -1.37 -2.07 1.41
CA LEU A 36 -2.54 -2.93 1.19
C LEU A 36 -3.86 -2.24 1.53
N PRO A 37 -4.00 -1.54 2.67
CA PRO A 37 -5.26 -0.88 3.02
C PRO A 37 -5.55 0.31 2.08
N PHE A 38 -4.53 1.00 1.58
CA PHE A 38 -4.71 2.06 0.59
C PHE A 38 -5.26 1.52 -0.74
N LEU A 39 -4.69 0.43 -1.24
CA LEU A 39 -5.17 -0.24 -2.46
C LEU A 39 -6.63 -0.72 -2.31
N ASP A 40 -6.99 -1.26 -1.15
CA ASP A 40 -8.36 -1.68 -0.86
C ASP A 40 -9.34 -0.49 -0.87
N ILE A 41 -8.94 0.66 -0.33
CA ILE A 41 -9.76 1.88 -0.36
C ILE A 41 -10.00 2.37 -1.79
N LEU A 42 -8.99 2.23 -2.66
CA LEU A 42 -9.09 2.52 -4.09
C LEU A 42 -9.91 1.47 -4.87
N GLY A 43 -10.32 0.36 -4.24
CA GLY A 43 -11.07 -0.72 -4.87
C GLY A 43 -10.20 -1.73 -5.63
N PHE A 44 -8.88 -1.72 -5.40
CA PHE A 44 -7.97 -2.74 -5.91
C PHE A 44 -7.88 -3.89 -4.91
N SER A 45 -8.16 -5.11 -5.38
CA SER A 45 -7.87 -6.32 -4.59
C SER A 45 -6.40 -6.66 -4.74
N ALA A 46 -5.62 -6.51 -3.67
CA ALA A 46 -4.22 -6.92 -3.62
C ALA A 46 -4.03 -8.44 -3.76
N TYR A 47 -5.12 -9.21 -3.63
CA TYR A 47 -5.14 -10.67 -3.77
C TYR A 47 -5.59 -11.13 -5.14
N ASP A 48 -5.93 -10.20 -6.04
CA ASP A 48 -6.29 -10.52 -7.41
C ASP A 48 -5.04 -10.45 -8.30
N PRO A 49 -4.44 -11.59 -8.68
CA PRO A 49 -3.20 -11.63 -9.44
C PRO A 49 -3.35 -11.08 -10.86
N THR A 50 -4.59 -10.84 -11.33
CA THR A 50 -4.85 -10.22 -12.64
C THR A 50 -4.84 -8.69 -12.58
N LYS A 51 -5.00 -8.11 -11.38
CA LYS A 51 -5.04 -6.66 -11.16
C LYS A 51 -3.83 -6.13 -10.39
N VAL A 52 -3.21 -6.96 -9.55
CA VAL A 52 -2.06 -6.57 -8.73
C VAL A 52 -0.93 -7.57 -8.93
N LYS A 53 0.17 -7.10 -9.53
CA LYS A 53 1.41 -7.87 -9.62
C LYS A 53 2.20 -7.63 -8.34
N ALA A 54 2.22 -8.64 -7.47
CA ALA A 54 3.11 -8.64 -6.31
C ALA A 54 4.57 -8.49 -6.79
N GLU A 55 5.37 -7.73 -6.04
CA GLU A 55 6.81 -7.61 -6.27
C GLU A 55 7.19 -7.02 -7.63
N TYR A 56 6.47 -5.98 -8.07
CA TYR A 56 6.95 -5.17 -9.18
C TYR A 56 8.21 -4.40 -8.72
N MET A 57 9.37 -5.00 -9.00
CA MET A 57 10.67 -4.33 -8.86
C MET A 57 10.60 -3.06 -9.69
N ALA A 58 10.70 -1.93 -9.00
CA ALA A 58 10.68 -0.66 -9.68
C ALA A 58 12.02 -0.47 -10.39
N ASP A 59 11.98 -0.47 -11.72
CA ASP A 59 13.13 -0.35 -12.61
C ASP A 59 13.64 1.09 -12.63
N PHE A 60 14.17 1.56 -11.50
CA PHE A 60 14.82 2.85 -11.40
C PHE A 60 16.32 2.70 -11.13
N VAL A 61 17.10 3.52 -11.84
CA VAL A 61 18.55 3.55 -11.77
C VAL A 61 18.98 3.82 -10.33
N GLY A 62 19.58 2.82 -9.68
CA GLY A 62 20.08 2.91 -8.30
C GLY A 62 19.58 1.83 -7.33
N VAL A 63 18.61 0.99 -7.72
CA VAL A 63 18.27 -0.22 -6.94
C VAL A 63 19.38 -1.25 -7.07
N LYS A 64 19.86 -1.76 -5.93
CA LYS A 64 20.73 -2.94 -5.88
C LYS A 64 19.91 -4.14 -6.35
N THR A 65 20.02 -4.49 -7.63
CA THR A 65 19.54 -5.75 -8.15
C THR A 65 20.24 -6.87 -7.37
N VAL A 66 19.53 -7.52 -6.43
CA VAL A 66 19.96 -8.84 -5.96
C VAL A 66 19.68 -9.76 -7.14
N ARG A 67 20.75 -10.04 -7.90
CA ARG A 67 20.78 -11.10 -8.88
C ARG A 67 20.81 -12.42 -8.11
N GLU A 68 19.74 -13.19 -8.20
CA GLU A 68 19.82 -14.65 -8.11
C GLU A 68 19.72 -15.23 -9.52
#